data_AF-A0A0Q4JET3-F1
#
_entry.id   AF-A0A0Q4JET3-F1
#
_cell.length_a   1.000
_cell.length_b   1.000
_cell.length_c   1.000
_cell.angle_alpha   90.00
_cell.angle_beta   90.00
_cell.angle_gamma   90.00
#
_symmetry.space_group_name_H-M   'P 1'
#
loop_
_entity.id
_entity.type
_entity.pdbx_description
1 polymer ?
#
loop_
_entity_poly.entity_id
_entity_poly.type
_entity_poly.pdbx_seq_one_letter_code
_entity_poly.pdbx_strand_id
1 'polypeptide(L)'
;MSKTQFPLRFDPSFENVPDDEVETQSGLTEAMLAIQRKTHADTGYAHRAVHAKAHGYLKAKFEVLPDLPTSLAQGLFERAATYDTILRFSTTPGDVLGDNVSTPRGVALKVLGVSGARLPGSESDTTQNYVLGNIRHRFKWQLLPAF
;
A
#
# COMPACT_ATOMS: atom_id res chain seq x y z
N MET A 1 -30.25 -6.22 -6.28
CA MET A 1 -29.84 -7.14 -5.19
C MET A 1 -28.33 -7.03 -5.05
N SER A 2 -27.84 -6.49 -3.93
CA SER A 2 -26.40 -6.46 -3.66
C SER A 2 -25.94 -7.91 -3.41
N LYS A 3 -25.05 -8.44 -4.23
CA LYS A 3 -24.45 -9.77 -3.98
C LYS A 3 -23.59 -9.63 -2.73
N THR A 4 -24.04 -10.19 -1.61
CA THR A 4 -23.18 -10.37 -0.44
C THR A 4 -22.05 -11.30 -0.86
N GLN A 5 -20.87 -10.73 -1.07
CA GLN A 5 -19.68 -11.48 -1.45
C GLN A 5 -19.05 -12.02 -0.16
N PHE A 6 -19.03 -13.35 0.00
CA PHE A 6 -18.38 -13.98 1.15
C PHE A 6 -16.86 -13.93 0.96
N PRO A 7 -16.08 -13.67 2.03
CA PRO A 7 -14.63 -13.70 1.92
C PRO A 7 -14.18 -15.12 1.54
N LEU A 8 -13.45 -15.23 0.43
CA LEU A 8 -12.86 -16.48 -0.03
C LEU A 8 -11.49 -16.67 0.61
N ARG A 9 -11.12 -17.92 0.84
CA ARG A 9 -9.73 -18.26 1.18
C ARG A 9 -8.86 -17.93 -0.02
N PHE A 10 -7.69 -17.33 0.21
CA PHE A 10 -6.73 -17.10 -0.86
C PHE A 10 -6.34 -18.42 -1.53
N ASP A 11 -6.38 -18.42 -2.87
CA ASP A 11 -5.89 -19.48 -3.73
C ASP A 11 -5.16 -18.82 -4.91
N PRO A 12 -3.88 -19.16 -5.18
CA PRO A 12 -3.14 -18.59 -6.31
C PRO A 12 -3.84 -18.78 -7.67
N SER A 13 -4.66 -19.82 -7.83
CA SER A 13 -5.41 -20.07 -9.08
C SER A 13 -6.47 -19.01 -9.39
N PHE A 14 -6.80 -18.13 -8.45
CA PHE A 14 -7.71 -17.02 -8.69
C PHE A 14 -7.04 -15.83 -9.40
N GLU A 15 -5.71 -15.79 -9.42
CA GLU A 15 -4.97 -14.75 -10.12
C GLU A 15 -5.11 -14.91 -11.63
N ASN A 16 -5.47 -13.81 -12.30
CA ASN A 16 -5.51 -13.74 -13.75
C ASN A 16 -4.60 -12.60 -14.16
N VAL A 17 -3.42 -12.94 -14.69
CA VAL A 17 -2.45 -11.98 -15.19
C VAL A 17 -2.87 -11.51 -16.58
N PRO A 18 -3.16 -10.22 -16.78
CA PRO A 18 -3.46 -9.67 -18.11
C PRO A 18 -2.25 -9.69 -19.04
N ASP A 19 -2.48 -9.79 -20.35
CA ASP A 19 -1.42 -9.81 -21.36
C ASP A 19 -0.56 -8.52 -21.36
N ASP A 20 -1.16 -7.38 -20.96
CA ASP A 20 -0.54 -6.05 -20.91
C ASP A 20 0.08 -5.71 -19.55
N GLU A 21 0.21 -6.67 -18.62
CA GLU A 21 0.74 -6.40 -17.29
C GLU A 21 2.16 -5.83 -17.34
N VAL A 22 3.05 -6.40 -18.17
CA VAL A 22 4.45 -5.95 -18.30
C VAL A 22 4.54 -4.53 -18.84
N GLU A 23 3.70 -4.19 -19.83
CA GLU A 23 3.62 -2.84 -20.38
C GLU A 23 3.11 -1.85 -19.33
N THR A 24 2.05 -2.23 -18.59
CA THR A 24 1.50 -1.42 -17.50
C THR A 24 2.52 -1.16 -16.40
N GLN A 25 3.26 -2.19 -15.97
CA GLN A 25 4.33 -2.07 -14.98
C GLN A 25 5.46 -1.13 -15.45
N SER A 26 5.84 -1.23 -16.72
CA SER A 26 6.87 -0.38 -17.33
C SER A 26 6.41 1.08 -17.40
N GLY A 27 5.19 1.33 -17.88
CA GLY A 27 4.60 2.67 -17.94
C GLY A 27 4.45 3.31 -16.56
N LEU A 28 4.03 2.54 -15.55
CA LEU A 28 3.96 3.02 -14.17
C LEU A 28 5.35 3.37 -13.62
N THR A 29 6.36 2.55 -13.90
CA THR A 29 7.74 2.79 -13.49
C THR A 29 8.26 4.10 -14.07
N GLU A 30 8.08 4.32 -15.38
CA GLU A 30 8.50 5.56 -16.04
C GLU A 30 7.75 6.78 -15.50
N ALA A 31 6.44 6.69 -15.27
CA ALA A 31 5.67 7.77 -14.67
C ALA A 31 6.17 8.14 -13.26
N MET A 32 6.46 7.15 -12.42
CA MET A 32 7.00 7.37 -11.07
C MET A 32 8.40 7.99 -11.12
N LEU A 33 9.26 7.51 -12.02
CA LEU A 33 10.59 8.08 -12.22
C LEU A 33 10.54 9.53 -12.74
N ALA A 34 9.61 9.83 -13.65
CA ALA A 34 9.42 11.19 -14.15
C ALA A 34 9.06 12.17 -13.02
N ILE A 35 8.15 11.79 -12.11
CA ILE A 35 7.81 12.59 -10.94
C ILE A 35 9.03 12.78 -10.04
N GLN A 36 9.79 11.72 -9.75
CA GLN A 36 11.00 11.83 -8.91
C GLN A 36 12.07 12.72 -9.53
N ARG A 37 12.34 12.59 -10.83
CA ARG A 37 13.30 13.43 -11.55
C ARG A 37 12.87 14.90 -11.50
N LYS A 38 11.58 15.18 -11.73
CA LYS A 38 11.04 16.53 -11.72
C LYS A 38 11.14 17.17 -10.33
N THR A 39 10.63 16.48 -9.31
CA THR A 39 10.65 16.97 -7.92
C THR A 39 12.07 17.10 -7.39
N HIS A 40 13.00 16.20 -7.75
CA HIS A 40 14.41 16.33 -7.42
C HIS A 40 15.05 17.55 -8.09
N ALA A 41 14.77 17.80 -9.37
CA ALA A 41 15.27 18.99 -10.07
C ALA A 41 14.75 20.30 -9.43
N ASP A 42 13.51 20.31 -8.94
CA ASP A 42 12.89 21.50 -8.36
C ASP A 42 13.29 21.72 -6.88
N THR A 43 13.53 20.66 -6.12
CA THR A 43 13.76 20.75 -4.66
C THR A 43 15.19 20.45 -4.21
N GLY A 44 15.97 19.74 -5.03
CA GLY A 44 17.28 19.19 -4.67
C GLY A 44 17.23 17.95 -3.76
N TYR A 45 16.05 17.40 -3.45
CA TYR A 45 15.89 16.24 -2.57
C TYR A 45 15.30 15.04 -3.30
N ALA A 46 15.75 13.84 -2.91
CA ALA A 46 15.20 12.59 -3.41
C ALA A 46 13.90 12.21 -2.67
N HIS A 47 12.78 12.77 -3.13
CA HIS A 47 11.45 12.44 -2.61
C HIS A 47 10.88 11.13 -3.19
N ARG A 48 9.87 10.58 -2.50
CA ARG A 48 9.06 9.50 -3.08
C ARG A 48 8.23 10.07 -4.23
N ALA A 49 8.04 9.30 -5.30
CA ALA A 49 7.21 9.70 -6.45
C ALA A 49 5.78 10.09 -6.06
N VAL A 50 5.22 9.36 -5.09
CA VAL A 50 3.95 9.65 -4.44
C VAL A 50 4.14 9.47 -2.93
N HIS A 51 3.26 10.08 -2.15
CA HIS A 51 3.35 10.06 -0.70
C HIS A 51 4.64 10.69 -0.17
N ALA A 52 5.13 11.76 -0.83
CA ALA A 52 6.40 12.39 -0.50
C ALA A 52 6.44 12.93 0.93
N LYS A 53 5.44 13.74 1.29
CA LYS A 53 5.32 14.27 2.65
C LYS A 53 4.87 13.20 3.64
N ALA A 54 5.68 12.98 4.67
CA ALA A 54 5.26 12.26 5.87
C ALA A 54 4.73 13.26 6.91
N HIS A 55 3.61 12.95 7.56
CA HIS A 55 3.13 13.70 8.73
C HIS A 55 3.71 13.16 10.04
N GLY A 56 4.04 11.87 10.07
CA GLY A 56 4.58 11.24 11.26
C GLY A 56 4.76 9.75 11.13
N TYR A 57 5.59 9.22 12.03
CA TYR A 57 5.84 7.80 12.21
C TYR A 57 5.44 7.41 13.63
N LEU A 58 4.70 6.32 13.76
CA LEU A 58 4.29 5.80 15.07
C LEU A 58 4.82 4.39 15.25
N LYS A 59 5.29 4.10 16.46
CA LYS A 59 5.45 2.72 16.94
C LYS A 59 4.15 2.30 17.60
N ALA A 60 3.66 1.13 17.25
CA ALA A 60 2.39 0.61 17.73
C ALA A 60 2.46 -0.90 17.93
N LYS A 61 1.40 -1.44 18.53
CA LYS A 61 1.13 -2.88 18.57
C LYS A 61 -0.04 -3.18 17.62
N PHE A 62 0.10 -4.26 16.85
CA PHE A 62 -0.95 -4.80 16.01
C PHE A 62 -1.42 -6.13 16.59
N GLU A 63 -2.68 -6.20 16.97
CA GLU A 63 -3.27 -7.37 17.61
C GLU A 63 -4.19 -8.09 16.65
N VAL A 64 -3.90 -9.37 16.41
CA VAL A 64 -4.82 -10.32 15.80
C VAL A 64 -5.63 -10.94 16.91
N LEU A 65 -6.93 -10.68 16.90
CA LEU A 65 -7.86 -11.19 17.90
C LEU A 65 -8.03 -12.71 17.82
N PRO A 66 -8.34 -13.39 18.92
CA PRO A 66 -8.78 -14.78 18.89
C PRO A 66 -10.15 -14.91 18.22
N ASP A 67 -10.50 -16.14 17.85
CA ASP A 67 -11.84 -16.53 17.40
C ASP A 67 -12.38 -15.74 16.20
N LEU A 68 -11.48 -15.31 15.29
CA LEU A 68 -11.88 -14.74 14.00
C LEU A 68 -12.71 -15.78 13.21
N PRO A 69 -13.76 -15.35 12.50
CA PRO A 69 -14.48 -16.21 11.56
C PRO A 69 -13.49 -16.92 10.62
N THR A 70 -13.74 -18.19 10.32
CA THR A 70 -12.82 -19.03 9.51
C THR A 70 -12.48 -18.40 8.15
N SER A 71 -13.39 -17.62 7.58
CA SER A 71 -13.18 -16.90 6.32
C SER A 71 -12.20 -15.72 6.44
N LEU A 72 -11.99 -15.19 7.64
CA LEU A 72 -11.05 -14.09 7.94
C LEU A 72 -9.73 -14.59 8.56
N ALA A 73 -9.73 -15.78 9.16
CA ALA A 73 -8.56 -16.39 9.79
C ALA A 73 -7.58 -17.01 8.77
N GLN A 74 -6.93 -16.15 7.97
CA GLN A 74 -5.99 -16.56 6.93
C GLN A 74 -4.73 -15.69 6.90
N GLY A 75 -3.58 -16.28 6.56
CA GLY A 75 -2.29 -15.59 6.51
C GLY A 75 -1.88 -15.04 7.89
N LEU A 76 -1.54 -13.74 7.97
CA LEU A 76 -1.20 -13.08 9.24
C LEU A 76 -2.31 -13.25 10.30
N PHE A 77 -3.58 -13.37 9.87
CA PHE A 77 -4.74 -13.44 10.75
C PHE A 77 -5.10 -14.87 11.19
N GLU A 78 -4.35 -15.89 10.78
CA GLU A 78 -4.66 -17.29 11.09
C GLU A 78 -4.58 -17.59 12.59
N ARG A 79 -3.70 -16.90 13.33
CA ARG A 79 -3.46 -17.14 14.76
C ARG A 79 -3.49 -15.84 15.53
N ALA A 80 -4.12 -15.87 16.70
CA ALA A 80 -4.10 -14.75 17.64
C ALA A 80 -2.66 -14.45 18.05
N ALA A 81 -2.25 -13.19 17.91
CA ALA A 81 -0.89 -12.74 18.18
C ALA A 81 -0.84 -11.21 18.28
N THR A 82 0.18 -10.69 18.96
CA THR A 82 0.48 -9.25 18.99
C THR A 82 1.85 -9.00 18.39
N TYR A 83 1.92 -8.06 17.45
CA TYR A 83 3.13 -7.74 16.70
C TYR A 83 3.58 -6.31 16.94
N ASP A 84 4.89 -6.09 16.98
CA ASP A 84 5.46 -4.75 16.83
C ASP A 84 5.20 -4.20 15.44
N THR A 85 4.79 -2.94 15.37
CA THR A 85 4.31 -2.35 14.12
C THR A 85 4.73 -0.89 13.99
N ILE A 86 5.06 -0.48 12.78
CA ILE A 86 5.39 0.91 12.45
C ILE A 86 4.30 1.45 11.51
N LEU A 87 3.78 2.64 11.82
CA LEU A 87 2.86 3.36 10.95
C LEU A 87 3.55 4.57 10.33
N ARG A 88 3.18 4.90 9.09
CA ARG A 88 3.56 6.15 8.42
C ARG A 88 2.31 6.84 7.86
N PHE A 89 2.06 8.06 8.31
CA PHE A 89 1.02 8.94 7.76
C PHE A 89 1.58 9.86 6.69
N SER A 90 0.83 10.10 5.61
CA SER A 90 1.30 10.90 4.47
C SER A 90 0.18 11.53 3.63
N THR A 91 0.52 12.52 2.80
CA THR A 91 -0.33 13.03 1.70
C THR A 91 0.11 12.44 0.37
N THR A 92 -0.80 12.10 -0.54
CA THR A 92 -0.50 11.39 -1.81
C THR A 92 0.44 12.07 -2.82
N PRO A 93 0.50 13.39 -3.00
CA PRO A 93 1.37 13.99 -4.02
C PRO A 93 2.87 13.66 -3.87
N GLY A 94 3.60 13.80 -4.98
CA GLY A 94 5.07 13.71 -5.03
C GLY A 94 5.79 14.95 -4.48
N ASP A 95 5.08 16.06 -4.31
CA ASP A 95 5.60 17.28 -3.70
C ASP A 95 5.28 17.36 -2.20
N VAL A 96 6.06 18.18 -1.50
CA VAL A 96 5.82 18.50 -0.08
C VAL A 96 4.91 19.74 0.01
N LEU A 97 3.60 19.50 0.05
CA LEU A 97 2.59 20.57 0.13
C LEU A 97 2.20 20.91 1.58
N GLY A 98 1.54 22.05 1.78
CA GLY A 98 0.93 22.42 3.05
C GLY A 98 -0.16 21.43 3.50
N ASP A 99 -0.35 21.26 4.81
CA ASP A 99 -1.31 20.27 5.36
C ASP A 99 -2.78 20.65 5.12
N ASN A 100 -3.04 21.94 4.88
CA ASN A 100 -4.35 22.47 4.52
C ASN A 100 -4.75 22.15 3.06
N VAL A 101 -3.83 21.63 2.24
CA VAL A 101 -4.16 21.22 0.88
C VAL A 101 -5.00 19.95 0.92
N SER A 102 -6.17 20.04 0.29
CA SER A 102 -7.13 18.94 0.18
C SER A 102 -6.58 17.86 -0.76
N THR A 103 -6.05 16.79 -0.17
CA THR A 103 -5.59 15.60 -0.90
C THR A 103 -5.99 14.35 -0.12
N PRO A 104 -5.98 13.17 -0.75
CA PRO A 104 -6.03 11.92 0.00
C PRO A 104 -4.90 11.83 1.03
N ARG A 105 -5.16 11.07 2.09
CA ARG A 105 -4.20 10.73 3.15
C ARG A 105 -3.95 9.23 3.12
N GLY A 106 -2.67 8.88 3.14
CA GLY A 106 -2.21 7.50 3.19
C GLY A 106 -1.76 7.10 4.58
N VAL A 107 -1.99 5.83 4.91
CA VAL A 107 -1.43 5.16 6.09
C VAL A 107 -0.74 3.89 5.61
N ALA A 108 0.57 3.80 5.78
CA ALA A 108 1.29 2.56 5.60
C ALA A 108 1.53 1.89 6.97
N LEU A 109 1.15 0.63 7.10
CA LEU A 109 1.35 -0.21 8.28
C LEU A 109 2.42 -1.25 7.95
N LYS A 110 3.51 -1.31 8.72
CA LYS A 110 4.54 -2.36 8.61
C LYS A 110 4.53 -3.20 9.88
N VAL A 111 3.96 -4.40 9.78
CA VAL A 111 3.95 -5.41 10.85
C VAL A 111 5.26 -6.17 10.83
N LEU A 112 5.93 -6.26 11.97
CA LEU A 112 7.26 -6.86 12.12
C LEU A 112 7.18 -8.26 12.74
N GLY A 113 8.21 -9.08 12.50
CA GLY A 113 8.31 -10.43 13.09
C GLY A 113 7.28 -11.41 12.54
N VAL A 114 6.78 -11.18 11.32
CA VAL A 114 5.81 -12.04 10.66
C VAL A 114 6.54 -13.24 10.06
N SER A 115 6.08 -14.44 10.40
CA SER A 115 6.53 -15.71 9.80
C SER A 115 5.53 -16.22 8.77
N GLY A 116 5.97 -17.08 7.86
CA GLY A 116 5.11 -17.76 6.89
C GLY A 116 5.68 -17.77 5.48
N ALA A 117 4.93 -18.36 4.55
CA ALA A 117 5.28 -18.35 3.13
C ALA A 117 5.33 -16.92 2.59
N ARG A 118 6.26 -16.67 1.66
CA ARG A 118 6.51 -15.36 1.06
C ARG A 118 6.38 -15.41 -0.46
N LEU A 119 6.18 -14.24 -1.05
CA LEU A 119 6.27 -14.09 -2.50
C LEU A 119 7.72 -14.33 -2.95
N PRO A 120 7.92 -14.83 -4.19
CA PRO A 120 9.24 -14.99 -4.76
C PRO A 120 10.08 -13.71 -4.65
N GLY A 121 11.33 -13.84 -4.21
CA GLY A 121 12.25 -12.71 -4.00
C GLY A 121 12.09 -12.00 -2.66
N SER A 122 11.17 -12.43 -1.79
CA SER A 122 10.97 -11.89 -0.43
C SER A 122 11.12 -12.97 0.65
N GLU A 123 11.81 -14.07 0.37
CA GLU A 123 11.88 -15.24 1.26
C GLU A 123 12.54 -14.94 2.61
N SER A 124 13.47 -13.98 2.63
CA SER A 124 14.15 -13.53 3.85
C SER A 124 13.34 -12.49 4.66
N ASP A 125 12.22 -12.00 4.12
CA ASP A 125 11.44 -10.97 4.78
C ASP A 125 10.63 -11.53 5.96
N THR A 126 10.71 -10.80 7.07
CA THR A 126 9.97 -11.08 8.30
C THR A 126 8.92 -10.01 8.58
N THR A 127 8.37 -9.39 7.52
CA THR A 127 7.41 -8.29 7.66
C THR A 127 6.18 -8.48 6.78
N GLN A 128 5.05 -7.87 7.17
CA GLN A 128 3.86 -7.74 6.34
C GLN A 128 3.47 -6.27 6.27
N ASN A 129 3.28 -5.75 5.05
CA ASN A 129 2.93 -4.36 4.84
C ASN A 129 1.46 -4.24 4.40
N TYR A 130 0.76 -3.23 4.91
CA TYR A 130 -0.54 -2.80 4.41
C TYR A 130 -0.45 -1.33 4.00
N VAL A 131 -0.74 -1.06 2.72
CA VAL A 131 -0.74 0.30 2.17
C VAL A 131 -2.19 0.74 2.03
N LEU A 132 -2.61 1.68 2.88
CA LEU A 132 -4.00 2.09 3.04
C LEU A 132 -4.16 3.56 2.65
N GLY A 133 -5.36 3.91 2.17
CA GLY A 133 -5.73 5.30 1.86
C GLY A 133 -7.13 5.61 2.39
N ASN A 134 -7.38 6.88 2.76
CA ASN A 134 -8.67 7.33 3.27
C ASN A 134 -9.73 7.60 2.19
N ILE A 135 -9.63 6.93 1.03
CA ILE A 135 -10.53 7.12 -0.11
C ILE A 135 -11.57 6.00 -0.16
N ARG A 136 -12.86 6.35 -0.25
CA ARG A 136 -13.92 5.37 -0.56
C ARG A 136 -13.98 5.16 -2.07
N HIS A 137 -13.54 3.99 -2.56
CA HIS A 137 -13.80 3.38 -3.88
C HIS A 137 -13.96 4.28 -5.13
N ARG A 138 -13.42 5.51 -5.13
CA ARG A 138 -13.38 6.37 -6.32
C ARG A 138 -11.93 6.75 -6.58
N PHE A 139 -11.20 5.81 -7.17
CA PHE A 139 -10.09 6.17 -8.05
C PHE A 139 -10.72 6.85 -9.28
N LYS A 140 -10.94 8.17 -9.20
CA LYS A 140 -11.04 8.99 -10.42
C LYS A 140 -9.63 9.42 -10.75
N TRP A 141 -9.08 8.87 -11.82
CA TRP A 141 -8.01 9.53 -12.58
C TRP A 141 -8.56 10.88 -13.06
N GLN A 142 -8.44 11.92 -12.24
CA GLN A 142 -8.63 13.29 -12.69
C GLN A 142 -7.28 13.81 -13.15
N LEU A 143 -7.10 13.73 -14.47
CA LEU A 143 -6.44 14.72 -15.33
C LEU A 143 -4.94 14.96 -15.09
N LEU A 144 -4.14 14.24 -15.87
CA LEU A 144 -3.08 14.90 -16.62
C LEU A 144 -3.42 14.69 -18.11
N PRO A 145 -3.78 15.73 -18.88
CA PRO A 145 -3.65 15.64 -20.32
C PRO A 145 -2.16 15.45 -20.63
N ALA A 146 -1.89 14.51 -21.53
CA ALA A 146 -0.61 14.40 -22.19
C ALA A 146 -0.20 15.79 -22.74
N PHE A 147 1.02 16.20 -22.39
CA PHE A 147 1.83 17.02 -23.28
C PHE A 147 2.85 16.09 -23.92
#